data_AF-W8SJD7-F1
#
_entry.id   AF-W8SJD7-F1
#
_cell.length_a   1.000
_cell.length_b   1.000
_cell.length_c   1.000
_cell.angle_alpha   90.00
_cell.angle_beta   90.00
_cell.angle_gamma   90.00
#
_symmetry.space_group_name_H-M   'P 1'
#
loop_
_entity.id
_entity.type
_entity.pdbx_description
1 polymer ?
#
loop_
_entity_poly.entity_id
_entity_poly.type
_entity_poly.pdbx_seq_one_letter_code
_entity_poly.pdbx_strand_id
1 'polypeptide(L)'
;MLSLTLALAPAAGQAQNGGQLVSPHTGLSGVYTAQTIISDDFHHVLMGHVIVAARDGQTAIALVIQQRRDGVHYLHFDTATAQSIELPFRRRRGNGCTHGHCRDRPIGLIVLSAPLLARLSETGLDAVLSGRSGTIRLNVPAGLFADALRQASGHGLLDIAPNG
;
A
#
# COMPACT_ATOMS: atom_id res chain seq x y z
N MET A 1 31.13 29.33 -34.19
CA MET A 1 30.43 28.07 -33.86
C MET A 1 29.84 28.23 -32.47
N LEU A 2 28.52 28.34 -32.36
CA LEU A 2 27.81 28.55 -31.11
C LEU A 2 27.28 27.18 -30.64
N SER A 3 27.88 26.59 -29.61
CA SER A 3 27.43 25.30 -29.06
C SER A 3 26.22 25.52 -28.16
N LEU A 4 25.08 24.99 -28.60
CA LEU A 4 23.82 24.99 -27.84
C LEU A 4 23.80 23.76 -26.92
N THR A 5 24.10 23.94 -25.64
CA THR A 5 24.04 22.87 -24.64
C THR A 5 22.60 22.72 -24.17
N LEU A 6 21.91 21.68 -24.65
CA LEU A 6 20.54 21.36 -24.28
C LEU A 6 20.52 20.73 -22.87
N ALA A 7 20.08 21.49 -21.87
CA ALA A 7 19.89 20.98 -20.51
C ALA A 7 18.64 20.08 -20.45
N LEU A 8 18.85 18.76 -20.44
CA LEU A 8 17.81 17.79 -20.07
C LEU A 8 17.50 17.97 -18.57
N ALA A 9 16.44 18.72 -18.25
CA ALA A 9 15.85 18.65 -16.93
C ALA A 9 15.15 17.29 -16.78
N PRO A 10 15.47 16.47 -15.77
CA PRO A 10 14.69 15.27 -15.51
C PRO A 10 13.28 15.71 -15.14
N ALA A 11 12.31 15.33 -15.95
CA ALA A 11 10.90 15.42 -15.59
C ALA A 11 10.68 14.51 -14.38
N ALA A 12 10.82 15.06 -13.18
CA ALA A 12 10.39 14.42 -11.96
C ALA A 12 8.87 14.26 -12.04
N GLY A 13 8.44 13.11 -12.57
CA GLY A 13 7.06 12.69 -12.47
C GLY A 13 6.68 12.76 -11.00
N GLN A 14 5.65 13.55 -10.68
CA GLN A 14 5.14 13.66 -9.33
C GLN A 14 4.74 12.25 -8.86
N ALA A 15 5.63 11.60 -8.11
CA ALA A 15 5.26 10.46 -7.30
C ALA A 15 4.12 10.96 -6.42
N GLN A 16 2.96 10.30 -6.46
CA GLN A 16 1.86 10.62 -5.57
C GLN A 16 2.37 10.33 -4.15
N ASN A 17 2.80 11.38 -3.46
CA ASN A 17 3.33 11.29 -2.12
C ASN A 17 2.28 10.67 -1.19
N GLY A 18 2.74 9.98 -0.15
CA GLY A 18 1.86 9.61 0.95
C GLY A 18 1.18 10.85 1.57
N GLY A 19 0.18 10.63 2.40
CA GLY A 19 -0.60 11.72 2.97
C GLY A 19 -1.29 11.38 4.26
N GLN A 20 -2.12 12.31 4.74
CA GLN A 20 -2.88 12.17 5.96
C GLN A 20 -4.35 11.84 5.65
N LEU A 21 -4.97 11.06 6.54
CA LEU A 21 -6.39 10.78 6.57
C LEU A 21 -6.96 11.51 7.78
N VAL A 22 -7.66 12.62 7.59
CA VAL A 22 -8.27 13.36 8.69
C VAL A 22 -9.72 13.64 8.35
N SER A 23 -10.63 13.20 9.22
CA SER A 23 -12.06 13.47 9.12
C SER A 23 -12.60 13.77 10.52
N PRO A 24 -12.76 15.07 10.88
CA PRO A 24 -13.29 15.49 12.17
C PRO A 24 -14.70 14.93 12.44
N HIS A 25 -15.52 14.81 11.39
CA HIS A 25 -16.90 14.33 11.49
C HIS A 25 -17.02 12.84 11.84
N THR A 26 -16.00 12.04 11.49
CA THR A 26 -16.00 10.59 11.75
C THR A 26 -15.01 10.19 12.85
N GLY A 27 -14.29 11.16 13.43
CA GLY A 27 -13.21 10.92 14.38
C GLY A 27 -12.04 10.12 13.79
N LEU A 28 -11.92 10.07 12.47
CA LEU A 28 -10.87 9.30 11.79
C LEU A 28 -9.62 10.17 11.64
N SER A 29 -8.50 9.69 12.15
CA SER A 29 -7.16 10.22 11.88
C SER A 29 -6.28 9.13 11.29
N GLY A 30 -5.19 9.47 10.60
CA GLY A 30 -4.36 8.45 9.98
C GLY A 30 -3.36 8.99 8.98
N VAL A 31 -2.56 8.07 8.46
CA VAL A 31 -1.58 8.30 7.40
C VAL A 31 -1.67 7.19 6.36
N TYR A 32 -1.22 7.47 5.15
CA TYR A 32 -1.05 6.48 4.11
C TYR A 32 0.24 6.74 3.33
N THR A 33 0.89 5.67 2.89
CA THR A 33 2.11 5.77 2.08
C THR A 33 1.78 6.14 0.63
N ALA A 34 2.81 6.55 -0.11
CA ALA A 34 2.72 6.57 -1.57
C ALA A 34 2.36 5.17 -2.09
N GLN A 35 1.69 5.13 -3.25
CA GLN A 35 1.49 3.87 -3.96
C GLN A 35 2.78 3.41 -4.63
N THR A 36 3.01 2.11 -4.61
CA THR A 36 4.06 1.45 -5.37
C THR A 36 3.51 0.24 -6.12
N ILE A 37 4.20 -0.17 -7.18
CA ILE A 37 3.89 -1.44 -7.86
C ILE A 37 4.33 -2.57 -6.91
N ILE A 38 3.40 -3.49 -6.62
CA ILE A 38 3.64 -4.66 -5.77
C ILE A 38 3.49 -5.98 -6.54
N SER A 39 3.01 -5.91 -7.78
CA SER A 39 3.05 -7.00 -8.75
C SER A 39 2.97 -6.40 -10.15
N ASP A 40 3.82 -6.89 -11.05
CA ASP A 40 3.81 -6.59 -12.47
C ASP A 40 3.75 -7.91 -13.23
N ASP A 41 2.58 -8.54 -13.17
CA ASP A 41 2.30 -9.79 -13.89
C ASP A 41 1.97 -9.46 -15.35
N PHE A 42 2.12 -10.44 -16.24
CA PHE A 42 2.12 -10.27 -17.71
C PHE A 42 0.96 -9.45 -18.28
N HIS A 43 -0.19 -9.43 -17.60
CA HIS A 43 -1.38 -8.67 -18.00
C HIS A 43 -1.96 -7.79 -16.88
N HIS A 44 -1.37 -7.79 -15.68
CA HIS A 44 -1.99 -7.14 -14.52
C HIS A 44 -0.96 -6.43 -13.65
N VAL A 45 -1.13 -5.11 -13.51
CA VAL A 45 -0.37 -4.33 -12.55
C VAL A 45 -1.16 -4.19 -11.25
N LEU A 46 -0.59 -4.69 -10.15
CA LEU A 46 -1.10 -4.47 -8.81
C LEU A 46 -0.31 -3.36 -8.11
N MET A 47 -1.05 -2.39 -7.60
CA MET A 47 -0.56 -1.28 -6.80
C MET A 47 -0.82 -1.55 -5.32
N GLY A 48 0.14 -1.18 -4.48
CA GLY A 48 0.07 -1.31 -3.04
C GLY A 48 0.40 -0.02 -2.33
N HIS A 49 -0.29 0.24 -1.22
CA HIS A 49 0.09 1.26 -0.25
C HIS A 49 -0.35 0.82 1.14
N VAL A 50 0.31 1.32 2.18
CA VAL A 50 -0.05 1.01 3.56
C VAL A 50 -0.85 2.16 4.15
N ILE A 51 -1.88 1.84 4.91
CA ILE A 51 -2.63 2.79 5.73
C ILE A 51 -2.42 2.46 7.21
N VAL A 52 -2.30 3.52 8.01
CA VAL A 52 -2.41 3.46 9.48
C VAL A 52 -3.49 4.45 9.87
N ALA A 53 -4.61 3.96 10.36
CA ALA A 53 -5.74 4.79 10.72
C ALA A 53 -6.14 4.56 12.18
N ALA A 54 -6.43 5.63 12.90
CA ALA A 54 -6.96 5.60 14.24
C ALA A 54 -8.38 6.18 14.27
N ARG A 55 -9.24 5.55 15.08
CA ARG A 55 -10.59 6.02 15.38
C ARG A 55 -10.99 5.50 16.74
N ASP A 56 -11.57 6.36 17.58
CA ASP A 56 -12.15 5.98 18.88
C ASP A 56 -11.16 5.17 19.75
N GLY A 57 -9.88 5.56 19.74
CA GLY A 57 -8.80 4.90 20.49
C GLY A 57 -8.30 3.57 19.89
N GLN A 58 -8.85 3.15 18.75
CA GLN A 58 -8.42 1.94 18.04
C GLN A 58 -7.57 2.29 16.82
N THR A 59 -6.45 1.58 16.64
CA THR A 59 -5.58 1.73 15.47
C THR A 59 -5.71 0.50 14.57
N ALA A 60 -5.93 0.73 13.27
CA ALA A 60 -5.93 -0.26 12.22
C ALA A 60 -4.77 -0.02 11.26
N ILE A 61 -4.05 -1.09 10.92
CA ILE A 61 -2.95 -1.06 9.95
C ILE A 61 -3.31 -2.03 8.82
N ALA A 62 -3.15 -1.61 7.57
CA ALA A 62 -3.40 -2.50 6.46
C ALA A 62 -2.54 -2.17 5.24
N LEU A 63 -2.07 -3.21 4.56
CA LEU A 63 -1.64 -3.10 3.17
C LEU A 63 -2.87 -3.12 2.28
N VAL A 64 -3.14 -2.02 1.58
CA VAL A 64 -4.21 -1.92 0.60
C VAL A 64 -3.68 -2.37 -0.76
N ILE A 65 -4.43 -3.25 -1.44
CA ILE A 65 -4.07 -3.82 -2.73
C ILE A 65 -5.10 -3.37 -3.75
N GLN A 66 -4.62 -2.84 -4.87
CA GLN A 66 -5.45 -2.32 -5.96
C GLN A 66 -4.91 -2.79 -7.30
N GLN A 67 -5.79 -2.86 -8.30
CA GLN A 67 -5.44 -3.17 -9.67
C GLN A 67 -5.48 -1.89 -10.50
N ARG A 68 -4.46 -1.67 -11.33
CA ARG A 68 -4.46 -0.56 -12.28
C ARG A 68 -5.61 -0.70 -13.29
N ARG A 69 -6.33 0.39 -13.57
CA ARG A 69 -7.30 0.43 -14.68
C ARG A 69 -6.57 0.69 -15.99
N ASP A 70 -6.11 -0.38 -16.63
CA ASP A 70 -5.42 -0.38 -17.92
C ASP A 70 -6.24 -1.02 -19.05
N GLY A 71 -7.51 -1.37 -18.78
CA GLY A 71 -8.42 -1.99 -19.75
C GLY A 71 -8.52 -3.51 -19.61
N VAL A 72 -7.75 -4.12 -18.70
CA VAL A 72 -7.82 -5.56 -18.41
C VAL A 72 -8.97 -5.87 -17.44
N HIS A 73 -9.46 -7.12 -17.50
CA HIS A 73 -10.56 -7.60 -16.66
C HIS A 73 -10.20 -7.53 -15.16
N TYR A 74 -11.21 -7.41 -14.32
CA TYR A 74 -11.01 -7.23 -12.89
C TYR A 74 -10.64 -8.55 -12.19
N LEU A 75 -9.62 -8.49 -11.33
CA LEU A 75 -9.09 -9.65 -10.62
C LEU A 75 -9.87 -9.99 -9.34
N HIS A 76 -9.89 -11.27 -9.01
CA HIS A 76 -10.64 -11.82 -7.89
C HIS A 76 -9.81 -12.81 -7.07
N PHE A 77 -9.48 -12.38 -5.86
CA PHE A 77 -8.78 -13.19 -4.87
C PHE A 77 -9.60 -13.33 -3.60
N ASP A 78 -9.37 -14.44 -2.90
CA ASP A 78 -10.10 -14.84 -1.71
C ASP A 78 -9.15 -15.06 -0.52
N THR A 79 -7.89 -15.42 -0.78
CA THR A 79 -6.87 -15.62 0.25
C THR A 79 -5.55 -14.94 -0.11
N ALA A 80 -4.72 -14.71 0.91
CA ALA A 80 -3.33 -14.30 0.77
C ALA A 80 -2.46 -15.18 1.66
N THR A 81 -1.31 -15.63 1.17
CA THR A 81 -0.40 -16.51 1.92
C THR A 81 1.03 -16.00 1.81
N ALA A 82 1.77 -15.98 2.91
CA ALA A 82 3.21 -15.73 2.93
C ALA A 82 3.90 -16.84 3.72
N GLN A 83 4.94 -17.44 3.15
CA GLN A 83 5.69 -18.54 3.80
C GLN A 83 4.77 -19.66 4.33
N SER A 84 3.75 -20.03 3.54
CA SER A 84 2.72 -21.03 3.89
C SER A 84 1.77 -20.63 5.05
N ILE A 85 1.83 -19.40 5.53
CA ILE A 85 0.93 -18.84 6.54
C ILE A 85 -0.14 -18.00 5.85
N GLU A 86 -1.41 -18.27 6.12
CA GLU A 86 -2.50 -17.43 5.65
C GLU A 86 -2.47 -16.06 6.34
N LEU A 87 -2.44 -15.00 5.54
CA LEU A 87 -2.50 -13.63 6.00
C LEU A 87 -3.97 -13.19 6.14
N PRO A 88 -4.29 -12.25 7.05
CA PRO A 88 -5.66 -11.74 7.24
C PRO A 88 -6.15 -10.89 6.05
N PHE A 89 -6.41 -11.53 4.91
CA PHE A 89 -6.89 -10.89 3.71
C PHE A 89 -8.39 -10.62 3.81
N ARG A 90 -8.79 -9.42 3.41
CA ARG A 90 -10.19 -9.01 3.27
C ARG A 90 -10.37 -8.42 1.90
N ARG A 91 -11.18 -9.10 1.11
CA ARG A 91 -11.56 -8.60 -0.20
C ARG A 91 -12.35 -7.30 -0.06
N ARG A 92 -12.07 -6.37 -0.97
CA ARG A 92 -12.83 -5.12 -1.11
C ARG A 92 -13.43 -5.07 -2.50
N ARG A 93 -14.65 -4.56 -2.59
CA ARG A 93 -15.28 -4.16 -3.85
C ARG A 93 -15.59 -2.68 -3.77
N GLY A 94 -15.63 -2.03 -4.92
CA GLY A 94 -16.06 -0.64 -4.99
C GLY A 94 -15.60 0.02 -6.27
N ASN A 95 -16.35 1.04 -6.68
CA ASN A 95 -15.96 1.96 -7.72
C ASN A 95 -15.65 3.28 -7.02
N GLY A 96 -14.37 3.64 -6.91
CA GLY A 96 -13.99 4.87 -6.25
C GLY A 96 -12.49 5.02 -6.09
N CYS A 97 -12.09 6.23 -5.72
CA CYS A 97 -10.71 6.52 -5.33
C CYS A 97 -10.50 5.97 -3.92
N THR A 98 -9.45 5.17 -3.73
CA THR A 98 -9.02 4.86 -2.36
C THR A 98 -7.89 5.80 -1.99
N HIS A 99 -8.09 6.63 -0.96
CA HIS A 99 -7.06 7.55 -0.44
C HIS A 99 -6.45 8.47 -1.54
N GLY A 100 -7.27 8.94 -2.48
CA GLY A 100 -6.84 9.79 -3.60
C GLY A 100 -6.48 9.04 -4.89
N HIS A 101 -6.40 7.71 -4.86
CA HIS A 101 -5.99 6.90 -6.01
C HIS A 101 -7.19 6.46 -6.86
N CYS A 102 -7.70 7.39 -7.69
CA CYS A 102 -8.88 7.17 -8.54
C CYS A 102 -8.63 6.25 -9.75
N ARG A 103 -7.34 6.06 -10.11
CA ARG A 103 -6.93 5.32 -11.31
C ARG A 103 -6.95 3.81 -11.11
N ASP A 104 -7.04 3.34 -9.88
CA ASP A 104 -6.97 1.92 -9.56
C ASP A 104 -8.33 1.40 -9.04
N ARG A 105 -8.54 0.09 -9.11
CA ARG A 105 -9.72 -0.58 -8.55
C ARG A 105 -9.31 -1.33 -7.29
N PRO A 106 -10.08 -1.22 -6.19
CA PRO A 106 -9.74 -1.94 -4.96
C PRO A 106 -9.84 -3.44 -5.22
N ILE A 107 -8.84 -4.22 -4.81
CA ILE A 107 -8.86 -5.68 -4.82
C ILE A 107 -9.16 -6.20 -3.41
N GLY A 108 -8.44 -5.66 -2.43
CA GLY A 108 -8.57 -6.06 -1.04
C GLY A 108 -7.54 -5.38 -0.18
N LEU A 109 -7.41 -5.89 1.03
CA LEU A 109 -6.39 -5.46 1.97
C LEU A 109 -5.92 -6.65 2.80
N ILE A 110 -4.67 -6.58 3.26
CA ILE A 110 -4.12 -7.48 4.26
C ILE A 110 -4.02 -6.68 5.55
N VAL A 111 -4.74 -7.13 6.59
CA VAL A 111 -4.66 -6.48 7.92
C VAL A 111 -3.34 -6.85 8.56
N LEU A 112 -2.64 -5.84 9.09
CA LEU A 112 -1.35 -6.00 9.75
C LEU A 112 -1.50 -5.65 11.23
N SER A 113 -0.71 -6.31 12.07
CA SER A 113 -0.46 -5.88 13.43
C SER A 113 0.74 -4.95 13.48
N ALA A 114 0.90 -4.16 14.55
CA ALA A 114 2.08 -3.32 14.72
C ALA A 114 3.40 -4.12 14.73
N PRO A 115 3.51 -5.27 15.43
CA PRO A 115 4.71 -6.12 15.33
C PRO A 115 4.97 -6.65 13.91
N LEU A 116 3.91 -6.99 13.17
CA LEU A 116 4.07 -7.43 11.78
C LEU A 116 4.54 -6.27 10.89
N LEU A 117 3.99 -5.07 11.05
CA LEU A 117 4.45 -3.89 10.32
C LEU A 117 5.94 -3.60 10.61
N ALA A 118 6.36 -3.66 11.87
CA ALA A 118 7.75 -3.46 12.26
C ALA A 118 8.68 -4.47 11.57
N ARG A 119 8.34 -5.76 11.60
CA ARG A 119 9.10 -6.80 10.88
C ARG A 119 9.15 -6.55 9.37
N LEU A 120 8.01 -6.25 8.74
CA LEU A 120 7.94 -6.02 7.30
C LEU A 120 8.66 -4.73 6.86
N SER A 121 8.88 -3.78 7.77
CA SER A 121 9.71 -2.59 7.51
C SER A 121 11.18 -2.92 7.24
N GLU A 122 11.65 -4.08 7.71
CA GLU A 122 13.00 -4.56 7.50
C GLU A 122 13.07 -5.52 6.31
N THR A 123 12.08 -6.41 6.16
CA THR A 123 12.16 -7.53 5.21
C THR A 123 11.34 -7.34 3.94
N GLY A 124 10.36 -6.43 3.94
CA GLY A 124 9.31 -6.43 2.93
C GLY A 124 8.39 -7.64 3.06
N LEU A 125 7.49 -7.81 2.08
CA LEU A 125 6.51 -8.90 2.03
C LEU A 125 6.55 -9.61 0.68
N ASP A 126 6.88 -10.90 0.73
CA ASP A 126 6.62 -11.86 -0.35
C ASP A 126 5.35 -12.65 -0.01
N ALA A 127 4.31 -12.50 -0.83
CA ALA A 127 3.04 -13.20 -0.63
C ALA A 127 2.45 -13.71 -1.95
N VAL A 128 1.48 -14.59 -1.87
CA VAL A 128 0.68 -15.06 -3.01
C VAL A 128 -0.79 -14.79 -2.71
N LEU A 129 -1.46 -14.10 -3.62
CA LEU A 129 -2.92 -14.02 -3.64
C LEU A 129 -3.46 -15.22 -4.42
N SER A 130 -4.53 -15.82 -3.93
CA SER A 130 -5.20 -16.95 -4.60
C SER A 130 -6.71 -16.74 -4.65
N GLY A 131 -7.34 -17.15 -5.76
CA GLY A 131 -8.79 -17.13 -5.91
C GLY A 131 -9.24 -17.46 -7.34
N ARG A 132 -10.44 -17.01 -7.71
CA ARG A 132 -11.04 -17.28 -9.03
C ARG A 132 -10.23 -16.75 -10.21
N SER A 133 -9.39 -15.75 -10.01
CA SER A 133 -8.47 -15.24 -11.04
C SER A 133 -7.12 -15.96 -11.08
N GLY A 134 -7.00 -17.11 -10.41
CA GLY A 134 -5.75 -17.85 -10.30
C GLY A 134 -4.89 -17.34 -9.14
N THR A 135 -3.57 -17.42 -9.32
CA THR A 135 -2.59 -16.98 -8.32
C THR A 135 -1.76 -15.83 -8.86
N ILE A 136 -1.48 -14.84 -8.01
CA ILE A 136 -0.56 -13.74 -8.31
C ILE A 136 0.41 -13.57 -7.14
N ARG A 137 1.70 -13.47 -7.45
CA ARG A 137 2.73 -13.15 -6.46
C ARG A 137 2.76 -11.65 -6.21
N LEU A 138 2.82 -11.28 -4.94
CA LEU A 138 3.09 -9.94 -4.46
C LEU A 138 4.54 -9.87 -3.98
N ASN A 139 5.27 -8.86 -4.42
CA ASN A 139 6.58 -8.48 -3.90
C ASN A 139 6.48 -7.03 -3.42
N VAL A 140 6.20 -6.85 -2.12
CA VAL A 140 6.02 -5.52 -1.52
C VAL A 140 7.35 -5.08 -0.89
N PRO A 141 7.92 -3.93 -1.29
CA PRO A 141 9.23 -3.52 -0.80
C PRO A 141 9.19 -3.11 0.68
N ALA A 142 10.26 -3.45 1.42
CA ALA A 142 10.44 -3.08 2.83
C ALA A 142 10.26 -1.58 3.08
N GLY A 143 10.76 -0.75 2.16
CA GLY A 143 10.64 0.70 2.21
C GLY A 143 9.21 1.21 2.32
N LEU A 144 8.23 0.50 1.74
CA LEU A 144 6.82 0.87 1.86
C LEU A 144 6.33 0.76 3.32
N PHE A 145 6.71 -0.32 4.01
CA PHE A 145 6.34 -0.53 5.41
C PHE A 145 7.14 0.39 6.34
N ALA A 146 8.42 0.63 6.04
CA ALA A 146 9.25 1.58 6.77
C ALA A 146 8.70 3.02 6.69
N ASP A 147 8.22 3.43 5.53
CA ASP A 147 7.56 4.72 5.36
C ASP A 147 6.26 4.83 6.15
N ALA A 148 5.45 3.77 6.16
CA ALA A 148 4.22 3.74 6.95
C ALA A 148 4.52 3.85 8.45
N LEU A 149 5.52 3.11 8.92
CA LEU A 149 5.96 3.12 10.31
C LEU A 149 6.46 4.50 10.73
N ARG A 150 7.34 5.10 9.93
CA ARG A 150 7.87 6.45 10.15
C ARG A 150 6.78 7.51 10.18
N GLN A 151 5.85 7.48 9.22
CA GLN A 151 4.73 8.42 9.20
C GLN A 151 3.82 8.21 10.42
N ALA A 152 3.48 6.97 10.76
CA ALA A 152 2.58 6.70 11.87
C ALA A 152 3.16 7.15 13.22
N SER A 153 4.45 6.90 13.48
CA SER A 153 5.11 7.38 14.70
C SER A 153 5.28 8.89 14.73
N GLY A 154 5.60 9.53 13.60
CA GLY A 154 5.66 10.99 13.50
C GLY A 154 4.31 11.68 13.79
N HIS A 155 3.21 10.95 13.66
CA HIS A 155 1.85 11.41 13.95
C HIS A 155 1.27 10.85 15.26
N GLY A 156 2.06 10.14 16.08
CA GLY A 156 1.61 9.57 17.36
C GLY A 156 0.54 8.47 17.22
N LEU A 157 0.45 7.82 16.05
CA LEU A 157 -0.53 6.75 15.78
C LEU A 157 -0.02 5.37 16.22
N LEU A 158 1.29 5.21 16.32
CA LEU A 158 1.97 3.99 16.77
C LEU A 158 3.12 4.36 17.70
N ASP A 159 3.06 3.85 18.92
CA ASP A 159 4.17 3.87 19.86
C ASP A 159 5.08 2.70 19.54
N ILE A 160 6.26 3.01 19.01
CA ILE A 160 7.34 2.05 18.90
C ILE A 160 8.27 2.42 20.04
N ALA A 161 8.35 1.58 21.07
CA ALA A 161 9.44 1.70 22.02
C ALA A 161 10.76 1.66 21.22
N PRO A 162 11.68 2.62 21.39
CA PRO A 162 13.01 2.47 20.83
C PRO A 162 13.56 1.16 21.40
N ASN A 163 13.89 0.22 20.51
CA ASN A 163 14.44 -1.08 20.91
C ASN A 163 15.55 -0.86 21.95
N GLY A 164 15.37 -1.46 23.13
CA GLY A 164 16.42 -1.54 24.16
C GLY A 164 17.51 -2.51 23.77
#